data_AF-A0A4U2ZV47-F1
#
_entry.id   AF-A0A4U2ZV47-F1
#
_cell.length_a   1.000
_cell.length_b   1.000
_cell.length_c   1.000
_cell.angle_alpha   90.00
_cell.angle_beta   90.00
_cell.angle_gamma   90.00
#
_symmetry.space_group_name_H-M   'P 1'
#
loop_
_entity.id
_entity.type
_entity.pdbx_description
1 polymer ?
#
loop_
_entity_poly.entity_id
_entity_poly.type
_entity_poly.pdbx_seq_one_letter_code
_entity_poly.pdbx_strand_id
1 'polypeptide(L)' 'SKIKEVQNSMLLIVGKHDVVTCEKQIETFNKDARNGDYIVFEESGHKPHYEEADRFAEIVIQFLK' A
#
# COMPACT_ATOMS: atom_id res chain seq x y z
N SER A 1 -1.62 12.41 -11.63
CA SER A 1 -1.36 11.00 -12.00
C SER A 1 -2.52 10.44 -12.81
N LYS A 2 -2.34 9.32 -13.53
CA LYS A 2 -3.45 8.57 -14.17
C LYS A 2 -4.31 7.81 -13.15
N ILE A 3 -3.79 7.57 -11.94
CA ILE A 3 -4.49 6.84 -10.87
C ILE A 3 -5.81 7.52 -10.44
N LYS A 4 -5.94 8.84 -10.64
CA LYS A 4 -7.17 9.61 -10.38
C LYS A 4 -8.37 9.19 -11.23
N GLU A 5 -8.13 8.45 -12.32
CA GLU A 5 -9.14 7.94 -13.24
C GLU A 5 -9.66 6.55 -12.80
N VAL A 6 -8.96 5.88 -11.86
CA VAL A 6 -9.38 4.60 -11.30
C VAL A 6 -10.51 4.81 -10.30
N GLN A 7 -11.63 4.11 -10.49
CA GLN A 7 -12.80 4.22 -9.62
C GLN A 7 -12.91 3.10 -8.59
N ASN A 8 -12.23 1.97 -8.82
CA ASN A 8 -12.21 0.84 -7.90
C ASN A 8 -11.52 1.21 -6.58
N SER A 9 -11.88 0.52 -5.50
CA SER A 9 -11.12 0.54 -4.25
C SER A 9 -9.68 0.11 -4.52
N MET A 10 -8.73 0.79 -3.90
CA MET A 10 -7.30 0.54 -4.03
C MET A 10 -6.68 0.43 -2.65
N LEU A 11 -5.69 -0.45 -2.50
CA LEU A 11 -4.92 -0.57 -1.26
C LEU A 11 -3.43 -0.49 -1.61
N LEU A 12 -2.75 0.50 -1.05
CA LEU A 12 -1.29 0.62 -1.10
C LEU A 12 -0.69 0.06 0.20
N ILE A 13 0.11 -0.98 0.07
CA ILE A 13 0.87 -1.59 1.16
C ILE A 13 2.35 -1.29 0.94
N VAL A 14 3.00 -0.67 1.92
CA VAL A 14 4.45 -0.41 1.90
C VAL A 14 5.09 -0.85 3.21
N GLY A 15 6.36 -1.24 3.18
CA GLY A 15 7.15 -1.40 4.39
C GLY A 15 7.79 -0.08 4.82
N LYS A 16 7.92 0.14 6.13
CA LYS A 16 8.57 1.34 6.68
C LYS A 16 10.03 1.50 6.23
N HIS A 17 10.70 0.38 5.96
CA HIS A 17 12.10 0.33 5.57
C HIS A 17 12.26 0.13 4.05
N ASP A 18 11.21 0.35 3.26
CA ASP A 18 11.26 0.25 1.80
C ASP A 18 12.16 1.37 1.22
N VAL A 19 13.26 0.97 0.59
CA VAL A 19 14.21 1.89 -0.08
C VAL A 19 13.88 2.13 -1.55
N VAL A 20 12.89 1.41 -2.10
CA VAL A 20 12.47 1.45 -3.49
C VAL A 20 11.30 2.41 -3.67
N THR A 21 10.27 2.29 -2.82
CA THR A 21 9.11 3.19 -2.86
C THR A 21 9.40 4.46 -2.07
N CYS A 22 9.35 5.62 -2.74
CA CYS A 22 9.70 6.89 -2.12
C CYS A 22 8.48 7.71 -1.67
N GLU A 23 8.71 8.66 -0.78
CA GLU A 23 7.68 9.55 -0.20
C GLU A 23 6.82 10.21 -1.29
N LYS A 24 7.43 10.70 -2.37
CA LYS A 24 6.70 11.34 -3.48
C LYS A 24 5.68 10.42 -4.15
N GLN A 25 5.97 9.11 -4.24
CA GLN A 25 5.06 8.13 -4.80
C GLN A 25 3.88 7.88 -3.85
N ILE A 26 4.15 7.78 -2.54
CA ILE A 26 3.14 7.64 -1.49
C ILE A 26 2.23 8.88 -1.45
N GLU A 27 2.82 10.08 -1.47
CA GLU A 27 2.08 11.35 -1.54
C GLU A 27 1.20 11.43 -2.78
N THR A 28 1.73 10.99 -3.94
CA THR A 28 0.95 10.96 -5.19
C THR A 28 -0.22 9.99 -5.08
N PHE A 29 -0.04 8.82 -4.46
CA PHE A 29 -1.13 7.87 -4.21
C PHE A 29 -2.17 8.47 -3.27
N ASN A 30 -1.76 8.94 -2.08
CA ASN A 30 -2.66 9.52 -1.08
C ASN A 30 -3.44 10.73 -1.61
N LYS A 31 -2.84 11.51 -2.52
CA LYS A 31 -3.50 12.67 -3.13
C LYS A 31 -4.47 12.29 -4.25
N ASP A 32 -4.05 11.41 -5.16
CA ASP A 32 -4.78 11.19 -6.43
C ASP A 32 -5.67 9.93 -6.39
N ALA A 33 -5.42 8.95 -5.49
CA ALA A 33 -6.20 7.72 -5.36
C ALA A 33 -7.46 7.98 -4.51
N ARG A 34 -8.55 8.40 -5.14
CA ARG A 34 -9.79 8.85 -4.46
C ARG A 34 -10.43 7.80 -3.53
N ASN A 35 -10.26 6.52 -3.85
CA ASN A 35 -10.75 5.38 -3.08
C ASN A 35 -9.56 4.50 -2.62
N GLY A 36 -8.44 5.15 -2.30
CA GLY A 36 -7.21 4.48 -1.90
C GLY A 36 -7.04 4.45 -0.39
N ASP A 37 -6.83 3.26 0.16
CA ASP A 37 -6.31 3.06 1.51
C ASP A 37 -4.79 2.87 1.46
N TYR A 38 -4.11 3.27 2.53
CA TYR A 38 -2.67 3.22 2.67
C TYR A 38 -2.27 2.61 4.02
N ILE A 39 -1.45 1.57 3.99
CA ILE A 39 -0.99 0.86 5.19
C ILE A 39 0.53 0.72 5.17
N VAL A 40 1.13 1.01 6.33
CA VAL A 40 2.56 0.80 6.58
C VAL A 40 2.77 -0.46 7.41
N PHE A 41 3.69 -1.29 6.93
CA PHE A 41 4.22 -2.44 7.61
C PHE A 41 5.50 -2.03 8.34
N GLU A 42 5.37 -1.78 9.64
CA GLU A 42 6.42 -1.20 10.48
C GLU A 42 7.71 -2.03 10.55
N GLU A 43 7.62 -3.36 10.38
CA GLU A 43 8.76 -4.28 10.50
C GLU A 43 9.18 -4.85 9.13
N SER A 44 8.78 -4.20 8.03
CA SER A 44 9.06 -4.64 6.65
C SER A 44 9.87 -3.62 5.84
N GLY A 45 10.68 -4.15 4.93
CA GLY A 45 11.28 -3.40 3.83
C GLY A 45 10.41 -3.44 2.57
N HIS A 46 11.01 -3.78 1.43
CA HIS A 46 10.31 -3.76 0.14
C HIS A 46 9.37 -4.96 -0.08
N LYS A 47 9.47 -6.02 0.72
CA LYS A 47 8.68 -7.24 0.52
C LYS A 47 7.83 -7.60 1.74
N PRO A 48 6.85 -6.75 2.14
CA PRO A 48 5.95 -7.05 3.27
C PRO A 48 5.26 -8.42 3.17
N HIS A 49 4.96 -8.90 1.95
CA HIS A 49 4.37 -10.21 1.72
C HIS A 49 5.27 -11.41 2.06
N TYR A 50 6.60 -11.23 2.15
CA TYR A 50 7.54 -12.23 2.65
C TYR A 50 7.93 -11.95 4.11
N GLU A 51 8.11 -10.68 4.47
CA GLU A 51 8.68 -10.27 5.76
C GLU A 51 7.66 -10.35 6.90
N GLU A 52 6.39 -10.01 6.63
CA GLU A 52 5.26 -10.06 7.55
C GLU A 52 4.07 -10.79 6.90
N ALA A 53 4.32 -12.00 6.37
CA ALA A 53 3.40 -12.72 5.49
C ALA A 53 1.99 -12.93 6.06
N ASP A 54 1.86 -13.30 7.34
CA ASP A 54 0.57 -13.55 7.98
C ASP A 54 -0.28 -12.26 8.06
N ARG A 55 0.36 -11.16 8.49
CA ARG A 55 -0.29 -9.84 8.56
C ARG A 55 -0.63 -9.32 7.16
N PHE A 56 0.24 -9.54 6.18
CA PHE A 56 -0.03 -9.19 4.79
C PHE A 56 -1.27 -9.91 4.27
N ALA A 57 -1.34 -11.23 4.49
CA ALA A 57 -2.48 -12.04 4.09
C ALA A 57 -3.77 -11.58 4.79
N GLU A 58 -3.74 -11.31 6.09
CA GLU A 58 -4.87 -10.79 6.84
C GLU A 58 -5.39 -9.47 6.24
N ILE A 59 -4.51 -8.49 6.03
CA ILE A 59 -4.87 -7.19 5.47
C ILE A 59 -5.50 -7.33 4.09
N VAL A 60 -4.93 -8.16 3.22
CA VAL A 60 -5.49 -8.42 1.88
C VAL A 60 -6.86 -9.08 1.98
N ILE A 61 -7.03 -10.07 2.87
CA ILE A 61 -8.33 -10.72 3.08
C ILE A 61 -9.37 -9.73 3.58
N GLN A 62 -9.03 -8.83 4.50
CA GLN A 62 -9.96 -7.81 5.00
C GLN A 62 -10.35 -6.82 3.91
N PHE A 63 -9.42 -6.43 3.04
CA PHE A 63 -9.71 -5.53 1.92
C PHE A 63 -10.65 -6.15 0.86
N LEU A 64 -10.61 -7.47 0.68
CA LEU A 64 -11.45 -8.18 -0.29
C LEU A 64 -12.86 -8.50 0.21
N LYS A 65 -13.13 -8.30 1.50
CA LYS A 65 -14.46 -8.51 2.11
C LYS A 65 -15.34 -7.27 1.95
#